data_AF-A0A957ULI1-F1
#
_entry.id   AF-A0A957ULI1-F1
#
_cell.length_a   1.000
_cell.length_b   1.000
_cell.length_c   1.000
_cell.angle_alpha   90.00
_cell.angle_beta   90.00
_cell.angle_gamma   90.00
#
_symmetry.space_group_name_H-M   'P 1'
#
loop_
_entity.id
_entity.type
_entity.pdbx_description
1 polymer ?
#
loop_
_entity_poly.entity_id
_entity_poly.type
_entity_poly.pdbx_seq_one_letter_code
_entity_poly.pdbx_strand_id
1 'polypeptide(L)'
;AHMDAHNTWCANAPGSTLLIPVADMAQHLIGVICFMVQNGGSIYDNVHNERIPGLARFAHLVDVENPAPLTEIEMNCLTMCMAELSIACHNGMLMLQALGLGGWLYTGLDAFAVLGAGGAASPGLGFRYDTNVAWNTPNPTGLPGVLEGFCPPHFADMRAAVEAFVARKFGPGGPLNAETAGPWRDNARVRGSAIAHNAEFIECVALMAQYVYDRFGRFPATVPTMFTRIYLQAQHLDTDFYD
;
A
#
# COMPACT_ATOMS: atom_id res chain seq x y z
N ALA A 1 -5.34 21.64 -10.77
CA ALA A 1 -4.67 22.30 -9.63
C ALA A 1 -4.09 21.22 -8.74
N HIS A 2 -2.91 21.40 -8.14
CA HIS A 2 -2.26 20.38 -7.29
C HIS A 2 -2.80 20.35 -5.85
N MET A 3 -3.74 21.24 -5.52
CA MET A 3 -4.29 21.43 -4.18
C MET A 3 -5.68 22.06 -4.27
N ASP A 4 -6.55 21.68 -3.34
CA ASP A 4 -7.89 22.24 -3.18
C ASP A 4 -7.83 23.69 -2.67
N ALA A 5 -8.77 24.53 -3.14
CA ALA A 5 -8.73 25.97 -2.91
C ALA A 5 -8.64 26.38 -1.43
N HIS A 6 -9.30 25.64 -0.53
CA HIS A 6 -9.30 25.93 0.91
C HIS A 6 -7.95 25.69 1.59
N ASN A 7 -7.06 24.91 0.97
CA ASN A 7 -5.72 24.61 1.50
C ASN A 7 -4.64 25.58 1.01
N THR A 8 -4.95 26.44 0.03
CA THR A 8 -3.99 27.34 -0.65
C THR A 8 -3.19 28.22 0.30
N TRP A 9 -3.78 28.62 1.42
CA TRP A 9 -3.21 29.61 2.33
C TRP A 9 -2.40 29.01 3.48
N CYS A 10 -2.44 27.69 3.64
CA CYS A 10 -2.04 27.04 4.88
C CYS A 10 -1.24 25.75 4.69
N ALA A 11 -1.52 24.97 3.64
CA ALA A 11 -0.82 23.70 3.42
C ALA A 11 0.61 23.93 2.94
N ASN A 12 1.56 23.24 3.57
CA ASN A 12 3.00 23.30 3.27
C ASN A 12 3.56 24.74 3.25
N ALA A 13 3.08 25.60 4.15
CA ALA A 13 3.52 26.98 4.27
C ALA A 13 4.87 27.09 5.02
N PRO A 14 5.66 28.17 4.80
CA PRO A 14 6.88 28.42 5.56
C PRO A 14 6.64 28.39 7.08
N GLY A 15 7.56 27.75 7.82
CA GLY A 15 7.42 27.56 9.27
C GLY A 15 6.59 26.35 9.70
N SER A 16 6.04 25.60 8.73
CA SER A 16 5.39 24.31 8.99
C SER A 16 6.26 23.13 8.56
N THR A 17 5.96 21.95 9.10
CA THR A 17 6.49 20.66 8.63
C THR A 17 5.32 19.81 8.15
N LEU A 18 5.38 19.36 6.91
CA LEU A 18 4.39 18.47 6.32
C LEU A 18 4.88 17.01 6.34
N LEU A 19 4.13 16.14 6.99
CA LEU A 19 4.34 14.69 6.99
C LEU A 19 3.39 14.05 5.98
N ILE A 20 3.98 13.27 5.07
CA ILE A 20 3.30 12.62 3.95
C ILE A 20 3.46 11.12 4.11
N PRO A 21 2.52 10.42 4.77
CA PRO A 21 2.57 8.97 4.82
C PRO A 21 2.17 8.40 3.45
N VAL A 22 2.88 7.36 3.01
CA VAL A 22 2.63 6.67 1.75
C VAL A 22 2.56 5.17 2.01
N ALA A 23 1.49 4.53 1.55
CA ALA A 23 1.29 3.09 1.63
C ALA A 23 1.65 2.44 0.28
N ASP A 24 2.37 1.32 0.35
CA ASP A 24 2.49 0.39 -0.76
C ASP A 24 1.25 -0.50 -0.80
N MET A 25 0.33 -0.18 -1.72
CA MET A 25 -0.90 -0.94 -1.94
C MET A 25 -0.63 -2.29 -2.62
N ALA A 26 0.42 -2.41 -3.43
CA ALA A 26 0.79 -3.68 -4.05
C ALA A 26 1.22 -4.69 -2.98
N GLN A 27 2.07 -4.29 -2.04
CA GLN A 27 2.47 -5.15 -0.92
C GLN A 27 1.27 -5.54 -0.06
N HIS A 28 0.34 -4.60 0.18
CA HIS A 28 -0.90 -4.88 0.91
C HIS A 28 -1.77 -5.89 0.18
N LEU A 29 -1.97 -5.72 -1.13
CA LEU A 29 -2.80 -6.64 -1.91
C LEU A 29 -2.19 -8.04 -1.95
N ILE A 30 -0.87 -8.19 -2.10
CA ILE A 30 -0.21 -9.50 -1.94
C ILE A 30 -0.56 -10.12 -0.58
N GLY A 31 -0.47 -9.33 0.50
CA GLY A 31 -0.85 -9.79 1.84
C GLY A 31 -2.32 -10.21 1.95
N VAL A 32 -3.24 -9.49 1.30
CA VAL A 32 -4.66 -9.85 1.24
C VAL A 32 -4.87 -11.15 0.47
N ILE A 33 -4.18 -11.33 -0.66
CA ILE A 33 -4.26 -12.57 -1.44
C ILE A 33 -3.69 -13.75 -0.62
N CYS A 34 -2.57 -13.57 0.09
CA CYS A 34 -2.08 -14.57 1.05
C CYS A 34 -3.15 -14.91 2.10
N PHE A 35 -3.77 -13.91 2.72
CA PHE A 35 -4.85 -14.13 3.68
C PHE A 35 -6.02 -14.91 3.06
N MET A 36 -6.42 -14.58 1.83
CA MET A 36 -7.46 -15.32 1.11
C MET A 36 -7.07 -16.77 0.89
N VAL A 37 -5.90 -17.05 0.31
CA VAL A 37 -5.44 -18.43 0.05
C VAL A 37 -5.38 -19.24 1.34
N GLN A 38 -4.93 -18.64 2.44
CA GLN A 38 -4.89 -19.31 3.75
C GLN A 38 -6.29 -19.70 4.26
N ASN A 39 -7.34 -19.00 3.83
CA ASN A 39 -8.73 -19.25 4.20
C ASN A 39 -9.56 -19.87 3.05
N GLY A 40 -8.91 -20.38 2.01
CA GLY A 40 -9.56 -21.00 0.87
C GLY A 40 -10.26 -20.04 -0.10
N GLY A 41 -9.97 -18.74 -0.04
CA GLY A 41 -10.51 -17.75 -0.97
C GLY A 41 -9.69 -17.61 -2.25
N SER A 42 -10.36 -17.26 -3.35
CA SER A 42 -9.74 -16.96 -4.64
C SER A 42 -10.35 -15.71 -5.30
N ILE A 43 -9.74 -15.23 -6.39
CA ILE A 43 -10.10 -13.99 -7.06
C ILE A 43 -10.86 -14.26 -8.36
N TYR A 44 -11.90 -13.46 -8.60
CA TYR A 44 -12.63 -13.36 -9.85
C TYR A 44 -12.40 -11.99 -10.50
N ASP A 45 -12.06 -11.97 -11.79
CA ASP A 45 -12.00 -10.73 -12.54
C ASP A 45 -13.40 -10.28 -12.93
N ASN A 46 -14.04 -9.52 -12.05
CA ASN A 46 -15.36 -8.97 -12.29
C ASN A 46 -15.36 -7.73 -13.21
N VAL A 47 -14.19 -7.21 -13.61
CA VAL A 47 -14.09 -6.12 -14.60
C VAL A 47 -14.23 -6.68 -16.01
N HIS A 48 -13.57 -7.81 -16.28
CA HIS A 48 -13.63 -8.50 -17.58
C HIS A 48 -14.62 -9.66 -17.60
N ASN A 49 -15.22 -10.01 -16.46
CA ASN A 49 -16.11 -11.16 -16.29
C ASN A 49 -15.40 -12.50 -16.64
N GLU A 50 -14.19 -12.66 -16.11
CA GLU A 50 -13.26 -13.76 -16.41
C GLU A 50 -12.80 -14.48 -15.13
N ARG A 51 -12.71 -15.82 -15.19
CA ARG A 51 -12.02 -16.61 -14.17
C ARG A 51 -10.52 -16.60 -14.46
N ILE A 52 -9.69 -16.62 -13.41
CA ILE A 52 -8.23 -16.65 -13.58
C ILE A 52 -7.79 -17.98 -14.20
N PRO A 53 -7.20 -17.98 -15.41
CA PRO A 53 -6.76 -19.21 -16.07
C PRO A 53 -5.71 -19.95 -15.24
N GLY A 54 -5.82 -21.29 -15.20
CA GLY A 54 -4.90 -22.15 -14.46
C GLY A 54 -5.17 -22.25 -12.96
N LEU A 55 -6.04 -21.42 -12.38
CA LEU A 55 -6.35 -21.44 -10.94
C LEU A 55 -6.99 -22.77 -10.49
N ALA A 56 -7.70 -23.47 -11.38
CA ALA A 56 -8.34 -24.76 -11.11
C ALA A 56 -7.38 -25.86 -10.60
N ARG A 57 -6.08 -25.77 -10.90
CA ARG A 57 -5.07 -26.72 -10.37
C ARG A 57 -4.85 -26.61 -8.86
N PHE A 58 -5.31 -25.49 -8.27
CA PHE A 58 -5.24 -25.22 -6.83
C PHE A 58 -6.59 -25.39 -6.14
N ALA A 59 -7.55 -26.12 -6.75
CA ALA A 59 -8.88 -26.32 -6.17
C ALA A 59 -8.87 -27.04 -4.81
N HIS A 60 -7.76 -27.69 -4.43
CA HIS A 60 -7.55 -28.24 -3.08
C HIS A 60 -7.07 -27.21 -2.05
N LEU A 61 -6.56 -26.06 -2.50
CA LEU A 61 -6.14 -24.95 -1.65
C LEU A 61 -7.20 -23.85 -1.55
N VAL A 62 -7.90 -23.56 -2.65
CA VAL A 62 -8.85 -22.46 -2.74
C VAL A 62 -10.16 -22.88 -3.41
N ASP A 63 -11.26 -22.25 -3.00
CA ASP A 63 -12.57 -22.36 -3.64
C ASP A 63 -12.53 -21.61 -4.98
N VAL A 64 -12.47 -22.38 -6.05
CA VAL A 64 -12.51 -21.86 -7.42
C VAL A 64 -13.93 -21.72 -7.94
N GLU A 65 -14.96 -22.25 -7.27
CA GLU A 65 -16.35 -22.16 -7.71
C GLU A 65 -17.01 -20.85 -7.26
N ASN A 66 -16.67 -20.38 -6.05
CA ASN A 66 -17.18 -19.14 -5.46
C ASN A 66 -16.07 -18.08 -5.23
N PRO A 67 -15.38 -17.63 -6.29
CA PRO A 67 -14.32 -16.62 -6.16
C PRO A 67 -14.88 -15.23 -5.82
N ALA A 68 -14.11 -14.45 -5.06
CA ALA A 68 -14.47 -13.09 -4.65
C ALA A 68 -14.14 -12.06 -5.75
N PRO A 69 -14.97 -11.01 -5.96
CA PRO A 69 -14.72 -9.99 -6.99
C PRO A 69 -13.43 -9.18 -6.74
N LEU A 70 -12.55 -9.11 -7.74
CA LEU A 70 -11.30 -8.36 -7.71
C LEU A 70 -11.49 -6.91 -7.23
N THR A 71 -12.48 -6.19 -7.77
CA THR A 71 -12.69 -4.78 -7.40
C THR A 71 -13.10 -4.63 -5.94
N GLU A 72 -13.84 -5.59 -5.38
CA GLU A 72 -14.23 -5.56 -3.98
C GLU A 72 -13.01 -5.79 -3.07
N ILE A 73 -12.16 -6.76 -3.43
CA ILE A 73 -10.91 -7.05 -2.71
C ILE A 73 -9.99 -5.83 -2.72
N GLU A 74 -9.80 -5.19 -3.87
CA GLU A 74 -8.97 -3.99 -4.00
C GLU A 74 -9.53 -2.79 -3.24
N MET A 75 -10.85 -2.59 -3.27
CA MET A 75 -11.48 -1.54 -2.48
C MET A 75 -11.32 -1.77 -0.98
N ASN A 76 -11.48 -3.01 -0.49
CA ASN A 76 -11.20 -3.33 0.91
C ASN A 76 -9.71 -3.13 1.26
N CYS A 77 -8.80 -3.47 0.35
CA CYS A 77 -7.37 -3.20 0.53
C CYS A 77 -7.09 -1.69 0.66
N LEU A 78 -7.77 -0.87 -0.15
CA LEU A 78 -7.64 0.58 -0.13
C LEU A 78 -8.14 1.17 1.19
N THR A 79 -9.26 0.68 1.72
CA THR A 79 -9.78 1.15 3.02
C THR A 79 -8.85 0.77 4.17
N MET A 80 -8.22 -0.41 4.13
CA MET A 80 -7.19 -0.79 5.10
C MET A 80 -5.99 0.15 5.07
N CYS A 81 -5.46 0.48 3.88
CA CYS A 81 -4.36 1.42 3.76
C CYS A 81 -4.75 2.83 4.21
N MET A 82 -5.94 3.30 3.86
CA MET A 82 -6.44 4.60 4.34
C MET A 82 -6.53 4.63 5.87
N ALA A 83 -7.00 3.55 6.50
CA ALA A 83 -7.05 3.44 7.95
C ALA A 83 -5.65 3.47 8.57
N GLU A 84 -4.68 2.73 8.02
CA GLU A 84 -3.29 2.74 8.47
C GLU A 84 -2.68 4.15 8.42
N LEU A 85 -2.77 4.82 7.27
CA LEU A 85 -2.23 6.18 7.09
C LEU A 85 -2.92 7.19 8.02
N SER A 86 -4.24 7.05 8.23
CA SER A 86 -5.01 7.93 9.10
C SER A 86 -4.61 7.76 10.56
N ILE A 87 -4.43 6.53 11.02
CA ILE A 87 -3.99 6.23 12.40
C ILE A 87 -2.55 6.71 12.61
N ALA A 88 -1.67 6.57 11.62
CA ALA A 88 -0.31 7.10 11.68
C ALA A 88 -0.31 8.64 11.87
N CYS A 89 -1.08 9.37 11.04
CA CYS A 89 -1.25 10.81 11.20
C CYS A 89 -1.90 11.19 12.54
N HIS A 90 -2.88 10.41 13.01
CA HIS A 90 -3.53 10.64 14.29
C HIS A 90 -2.55 10.50 15.46
N ASN A 91 -1.72 9.45 15.46
CA ASN A 91 -0.67 9.28 16.46
C ASN A 91 0.35 10.44 16.41
N GLY A 92 0.68 10.91 15.21
CA GLY A 92 1.50 12.11 15.04
C GLY A 92 0.86 13.35 15.67
N MET A 93 -0.46 13.54 15.52
CA MET A 93 -1.18 14.64 16.17
C MET A 93 -1.06 14.59 17.70
N LEU A 94 -1.21 13.41 18.30
CA LEU A 94 -1.03 13.24 19.75
C LEU A 94 0.39 13.62 20.19
N MET A 95 1.41 13.33 19.37
CA MET A 95 2.78 13.75 19.64
C MET A 95 2.98 15.25 19.52
N LEU A 96 2.34 15.92 18.55
CA LEU A 96 2.40 17.38 18.45
C LEU A 96 1.88 18.04 19.72
N GLN A 97 0.75 17.57 20.25
CA GLN A 97 0.19 18.07 21.51
C GLN A 97 1.17 17.88 22.68
N ALA A 98 1.81 16.71 22.78
CA ALA A 98 2.79 16.44 23.82
C ALA A 98 4.04 17.35 23.73
N LEU A 99 4.40 17.78 22.52
CA LEU A 99 5.52 18.69 22.26
C LEU A 99 5.14 20.18 22.36
N GLY A 100 3.87 20.50 22.63
CA GLY A 100 3.39 21.88 22.63
C GLY A 100 3.30 22.51 21.23
N LEU A 101 3.22 21.69 20.19
CA LEU A 101 3.05 22.12 18.80
C LEU A 101 1.58 22.11 18.39
N GLY A 102 1.24 23.01 17.49
CA GLY A 102 -0.03 23.00 16.76
C GLY A 102 0.07 22.14 15.50
N GLY A 103 -1.09 21.84 14.93
CA GLY A 103 -1.16 21.12 13.67
C GLY A 103 -2.57 20.70 13.31
N TRP A 104 -2.72 20.12 12.13
CA TRP A 104 -3.97 19.46 11.73
C TRP A 104 -3.73 18.22 10.88
N LEU A 105 -4.77 17.41 10.73
CA LEU A 105 -4.84 16.37 9.69
C LEU A 105 -5.71 16.90 8.56
N TYR A 106 -5.29 16.70 7.32
CA TYR A 106 -6.05 17.17 6.17
C TYR A 106 -5.85 16.31 4.93
N THR A 107 -6.80 16.44 4.00
CA THR A 107 -6.70 15.94 2.62
C THR A 107 -6.75 17.13 1.67
N GLY A 108 -6.79 16.90 0.35
CA GLY A 108 -6.94 17.98 -0.61
C GLY A 108 -5.63 18.50 -1.16
N LEU A 109 -4.54 17.73 -1.04
CA LEU A 109 -3.45 17.75 -2.01
C LEU A 109 -3.72 16.67 -3.06
N ASP A 110 -3.45 16.97 -4.33
CA ASP A 110 -3.55 15.99 -5.40
C ASP A 110 -2.49 14.90 -5.20
N ALA A 111 -2.93 13.68 -4.92
CA ALA A 111 -2.04 12.58 -4.54
C ALA A 111 -1.05 12.23 -5.65
N PHE A 112 -1.46 12.35 -6.92
CA PHE A 112 -0.57 12.08 -8.05
C PHE A 112 0.52 13.15 -8.16
N ALA A 113 0.18 14.42 -8.02
CA ALA A 113 1.14 15.52 -7.97
C ALA A 113 2.11 15.37 -6.78
N VAL A 114 1.59 15.03 -5.59
CA VAL A 114 2.43 14.78 -4.40
C VAL A 114 3.43 13.66 -4.66
N LEU A 115 3.01 12.55 -5.27
CA LEU A 115 3.91 11.44 -5.58
C LEU A 115 4.86 11.75 -6.74
N GLY A 116 4.57 12.75 -7.58
CA GLY A 116 5.48 13.23 -8.64
C GLY A 116 4.92 13.13 -10.06
N ALA A 117 3.67 12.71 -10.22
CA ALA A 117 2.96 12.69 -11.49
C ALA A 117 2.21 14.03 -11.77
N GLY A 118 2.67 15.14 -11.22
CA GLY A 118 2.10 16.49 -11.41
C GLY A 118 2.71 17.28 -12.57
N GLY A 119 3.68 16.69 -13.28
CA GLY A 119 4.42 17.34 -14.37
C GLY A 119 5.49 18.33 -13.89
N ALA A 120 6.14 19.03 -14.82
CA ALA A 120 7.30 19.89 -14.53
C ALA A 120 7.00 21.01 -13.51
N ALA A 121 5.76 21.48 -13.44
CA ALA A 121 5.34 22.52 -12.50
C ALA A 121 5.12 21.98 -11.06
N SER A 122 5.01 20.66 -10.89
CA SER A 122 4.82 20.01 -9.59
C SER A 122 5.55 18.66 -9.59
N PRO A 123 6.88 18.67 -9.37
CA PRO A 123 7.71 17.46 -9.44
C PRO A 123 7.44 16.47 -8.29
N GLY A 124 6.74 16.91 -7.24
CA GLY A 124 6.37 16.08 -6.09
C GLY A 124 7.57 15.44 -5.40
N LEU A 125 7.35 14.26 -4.82
CA LEU A 125 8.36 13.43 -4.17
C LEU A 125 9.22 12.62 -5.16
N GLY A 126 8.94 12.70 -6.46
CA GLY A 126 9.75 12.04 -7.49
C GLY A 126 9.59 10.52 -7.55
N PHE A 127 8.44 9.98 -7.15
CA PHE A 127 8.14 8.57 -7.40
C PHE A 127 8.15 8.33 -8.91
N ARG A 128 8.74 7.20 -9.30
CA ARG A 128 8.54 6.65 -10.63
C ARG A 128 7.06 6.36 -10.82
N TYR A 129 6.53 6.71 -11.99
CA TYR A 129 5.18 6.36 -12.39
C TYR A 129 5.13 5.90 -13.84
N ASP A 130 4.11 5.12 -14.14
CA ASP A 130 3.79 4.66 -15.49
C ASP A 130 2.47 5.25 -15.97
N THR A 131 2.31 5.32 -17.29
CA THR A 131 1.06 5.70 -17.95
C THR A 131 0.71 4.69 -19.02
N ASN A 132 -0.58 4.52 -19.28
CA ASN A 132 -1.09 3.67 -20.34
C ASN A 132 -2.36 4.31 -20.90
N VAL A 133 -2.56 4.22 -22.20
CA VAL A 133 -3.77 4.72 -22.88
C VAL A 133 -5.06 4.06 -22.38
N ALA A 134 -4.96 2.86 -21.79
CA ALA A 134 -6.08 2.15 -21.18
C ALA A 134 -6.38 2.61 -19.74
N TRP A 135 -5.55 3.46 -19.13
CA TRP A 135 -5.74 3.94 -17.76
C TRP A 135 -6.22 5.38 -17.75
N ASN A 136 -7.11 5.70 -16.81
CA ASN A 136 -7.61 7.07 -16.62
C ASN A 136 -6.63 7.95 -15.82
N THR A 137 -5.67 7.34 -15.12
CA THR A 137 -4.76 8.03 -14.21
C THR A 137 -3.35 7.43 -14.31
N PRO A 138 -2.29 8.22 -14.03
CA PRO A 138 -0.94 7.68 -13.90
C PRO A 138 -0.87 6.69 -12.72
N ASN A 139 0.09 5.78 -12.78
CA ASN A 139 0.33 4.82 -11.71
C ASN A 139 1.73 5.02 -11.10
N PRO A 140 1.86 5.78 -10.00
CA PRO A 140 3.10 5.81 -9.22
C PRO A 140 3.39 4.44 -8.62
N THR A 141 4.56 3.89 -8.92
CA THR A 141 4.97 2.53 -8.53
C THR A 141 6.03 2.49 -7.45
N GLY A 142 6.77 3.58 -7.20
CA GLY A 142 7.72 3.65 -6.10
C GLY A 142 8.77 4.74 -6.22
N LEU A 143 9.46 5.02 -5.12
CA LEU A 143 10.60 5.92 -5.02
C LEU A 143 11.88 5.06 -4.84
N PRO A 144 12.77 5.00 -5.85
CA PRO A 144 13.93 4.12 -5.82
C PRO A 144 14.82 4.28 -4.59
N GLY A 145 15.19 3.17 -3.97
CA GLY A 145 16.00 3.16 -2.74
C GLY A 145 15.31 3.68 -1.47
N VAL A 146 14.03 4.07 -1.54
CA VAL A 146 13.26 4.59 -0.39
C VAL A 146 12.01 3.75 -0.15
N LEU A 147 11.12 3.67 -1.13
CA LEU A 147 9.86 2.90 -1.05
C LEU A 147 9.49 2.40 -2.45
N GLU A 148 9.92 1.19 -2.78
CA GLU A 148 9.65 0.54 -4.06
C GLU A 148 8.45 -0.41 -3.92
N GLY A 149 7.51 -0.32 -4.86
CA GLY A 149 6.28 -1.12 -4.82
C GLY A 149 6.57 -2.58 -5.05
N PHE A 150 5.82 -3.45 -4.38
CA PHE A 150 5.86 -4.90 -4.59
C PHE A 150 5.17 -5.33 -5.90
N CYS A 151 5.63 -4.77 -7.01
CA CYS A 151 5.21 -5.09 -8.37
C CYS A 151 6.30 -4.69 -9.37
N PRO A 152 6.19 -5.11 -10.64
CA PRO A 152 7.02 -4.56 -11.69
C PRO A 152 6.90 -3.03 -11.81
N PRO A 153 7.98 -2.33 -12.21
CA PRO A 153 9.26 -2.89 -12.64
C PRO A 153 10.29 -3.10 -11.51
N HIS A 154 9.93 -2.87 -10.25
CA HIS A 154 10.85 -3.05 -9.11
C HIS A 154 11.16 -4.52 -8.85
N PHE A 155 10.24 -5.39 -9.26
CA PHE A 155 10.45 -6.84 -9.37
C PHE A 155 10.28 -7.27 -10.83
N ALA A 156 10.97 -8.34 -11.24
CA ALA A 156 10.92 -8.83 -12.62
C ALA A 156 9.50 -9.27 -13.03
N ASP A 157 8.76 -9.87 -12.11
CA ASP A 157 7.38 -10.32 -12.25
C ASP A 157 6.69 -10.35 -10.87
N MET A 158 5.40 -10.72 -10.84
CA MET A 158 4.66 -10.81 -9.58
C MET A 158 5.08 -12.02 -8.74
N ARG A 159 5.67 -13.06 -9.34
CA ARG A 159 6.23 -14.19 -8.58
C ARG A 159 7.40 -13.74 -7.72
N ALA A 160 8.33 -12.97 -8.28
CA ALA A 160 9.46 -12.38 -7.56
C ALA A 160 8.98 -11.41 -6.46
N ALA A 161 7.95 -10.61 -6.73
CA ALA A 161 7.34 -9.73 -5.71
C ALA A 161 6.73 -10.53 -4.55
N VAL A 162 6.00 -11.62 -4.83
CA VAL A 162 5.43 -12.49 -3.79
C VAL A 162 6.52 -13.19 -2.98
N GLU A 163 7.57 -13.71 -3.63
CA GLU A 163 8.70 -14.32 -2.93
C GLU A 163 9.43 -13.32 -2.02
N ALA A 164 9.65 -12.10 -2.50
CA ALA A 164 10.22 -11.03 -1.69
C ALA A 164 9.30 -10.67 -0.50
N PHE A 165 7.99 -10.71 -0.68
CA PHE A 165 7.02 -10.49 0.40
C PHE A 165 7.14 -11.59 1.46
N VAL A 166 7.20 -12.86 1.04
CA VAL A 166 7.40 -13.98 1.97
C VAL A 166 8.74 -13.86 2.70
N ALA A 167 9.83 -13.53 2.00
CA ALA A 167 11.13 -13.31 2.61
C ALA A 167 11.11 -12.16 3.63
N ARG A 168 10.43 -11.06 3.33
CA ARG A 168 10.24 -9.93 4.25
C ARG A 168 9.46 -10.32 5.51
N LYS A 169 8.49 -11.23 5.40
CA LYS A 169 7.66 -11.66 6.54
C LYS A 169 8.36 -12.70 7.41
N PHE A 170 8.94 -13.73 6.81
CA PHE A 170 9.42 -14.94 7.49
C PHE A 170 10.94 -15.11 7.49
N GLY A 171 11.66 -14.40 6.63
CA GLY A 171 13.12 -14.42 6.57
C GLY A 171 13.80 -13.69 7.74
N PRO A 172 15.14 -13.68 7.79
CA PRO A 172 15.89 -13.02 8.86
C PRO A 172 15.49 -11.55 9.04
N GLY A 173 15.21 -11.15 10.28
CA GLY A 173 14.73 -9.79 10.60
C GLY A 173 13.24 -9.56 10.32
N GLY A 174 12.56 -10.52 9.68
CA GLY A 174 11.12 -10.47 9.41
C GLY A 174 10.29 -10.59 10.69
N PRO A 175 9.08 -10.02 10.72
CA PRO A 175 8.25 -9.99 11.92
C PRO A 175 7.76 -11.38 12.38
N LEU A 176 7.73 -12.37 11.49
CA LEU A 176 7.27 -13.73 11.76
C LEU A 176 8.43 -14.73 11.84
N ASN A 177 9.66 -14.24 12.01
CA ASN A 177 10.84 -15.06 12.21
C ASN A 177 11.14 -15.17 13.71
N ALA A 178 11.31 -16.40 14.21
CA ALA A 178 11.54 -16.68 15.63
C ALA A 178 12.84 -16.05 16.18
N GLU A 179 13.82 -15.79 15.32
CA GLU A 179 15.12 -15.20 15.66
C GLU A 179 15.09 -13.67 15.65
N THR A 180 14.06 -13.05 15.08
CA THR A 180 13.92 -11.59 15.07
C THR A 180 13.63 -11.09 16.48
N ALA A 181 14.46 -10.19 17.02
CA ALA A 181 14.23 -9.60 18.34
C ALA A 181 12.85 -8.91 18.45
N GLY A 182 12.27 -8.86 19.64
CA GLY A 182 11.00 -8.21 19.86
C GLY A 182 10.59 -8.09 21.32
N PRO A 183 9.46 -7.41 21.58
CA PRO A 183 9.09 -6.98 22.92
C PRO A 183 8.40 -8.07 23.75
N TRP A 184 8.02 -9.20 23.15
CA TRP A 184 7.32 -10.26 23.87
C TRP A 184 8.25 -10.99 24.84
N ARG A 185 7.73 -11.37 26.01
CA ARG A 185 8.47 -12.18 27.00
C ARG A 185 8.95 -13.50 26.41
N ASP A 186 8.15 -14.13 25.57
CA ASP A 186 8.48 -15.35 24.83
C ASP A 186 8.44 -15.05 23.32
N ASN A 187 9.43 -14.27 22.89
CA ASN A 187 9.46 -13.70 21.55
C ASN A 187 9.57 -14.75 20.45
N ALA A 188 10.41 -15.77 20.63
CA ALA A 188 10.61 -16.81 19.64
C ALA A 188 9.31 -17.59 19.36
N ARG A 189 8.57 -17.97 20.42
CA ARG A 189 7.30 -18.67 20.27
C ARG A 189 6.23 -17.83 19.57
N VAL A 190 6.11 -16.55 19.92
CA VAL A 190 5.08 -15.67 19.34
C VAL A 190 5.39 -15.35 17.87
N ARG A 191 6.65 -15.05 17.53
CA ARG A 191 7.01 -14.78 16.14
C ARG A 191 6.97 -16.03 15.27
N GLY A 192 7.46 -17.15 15.78
CA GLY A 192 7.52 -18.42 15.06
C GLY A 192 6.20 -19.19 14.98
N SER A 193 5.11 -18.69 15.56
CA SER A 193 3.82 -19.42 15.53
C SER A 193 3.10 -19.33 14.18
N ALA A 194 3.49 -18.40 13.31
CA ALA A 194 2.91 -18.28 11.98
C ALA A 194 3.44 -19.37 11.06
N ILE A 195 2.54 -20.00 10.31
CA ILE A 195 2.90 -21.02 9.32
C ILE A 195 3.48 -20.31 8.10
N ALA A 196 4.74 -20.62 7.77
CA ALA A 196 5.40 -20.10 6.58
C ALA A 196 4.71 -20.58 5.31
N HIS A 197 4.68 -19.71 4.30
CA HIS A 197 4.10 -20.04 2.99
C HIS A 197 5.02 -20.98 2.22
N ASN A 198 4.52 -22.17 1.88
CA ASN A 198 5.26 -23.16 1.08
C ASN A 198 5.26 -22.78 -0.41
N ALA A 199 6.00 -23.54 -1.23
CA ALA A 199 6.16 -23.25 -2.65
C ALA A 199 4.82 -23.25 -3.43
N GLU A 200 3.92 -24.19 -3.11
CA GLU A 200 2.61 -24.30 -3.78
C GLU A 200 1.70 -23.10 -3.44
N PHE A 201 1.69 -22.68 -2.18
CA PHE A 201 0.98 -21.49 -1.73
C PHE A 201 1.50 -20.24 -2.46
N ILE A 202 2.83 -20.08 -2.53
CA ILE A 202 3.46 -18.98 -3.26
C ILE A 202 3.06 -19.00 -4.74
N GLU A 203 3.03 -20.18 -5.36
CA GLU A 203 2.62 -20.33 -6.76
C GLU A 203 1.15 -19.95 -6.99
N CYS A 204 0.25 -20.29 -6.06
CA CYS A 204 -1.15 -19.91 -6.12
C CYS A 204 -1.34 -18.39 -6.02
N VAL A 205 -0.69 -17.75 -5.04
CA VAL A 205 -0.71 -16.28 -4.86
C VAL A 205 -0.11 -15.58 -6.08
N ALA A 206 1.06 -16.04 -6.53
CA ALA A 206 1.75 -15.47 -7.68
C ALA A 206 0.94 -15.61 -8.98
N LEU A 207 0.24 -16.73 -9.19
CA LEU A 207 -0.63 -16.91 -10.35
C LEU A 207 -1.73 -15.84 -10.40
N MET A 208 -2.41 -15.62 -9.26
CA MET A 208 -3.47 -14.61 -9.20
C MET A 208 -2.92 -13.19 -9.36
N ALA A 209 -1.82 -12.88 -8.69
CA ALA A 209 -1.18 -11.57 -8.78
C ALA A 209 -0.64 -11.28 -10.20
N GLN A 210 -0.02 -12.28 -10.85
CA GLN A 210 0.49 -12.16 -12.21
C GLN A 210 -0.65 -11.96 -13.21
N TYR A 211 -1.76 -12.69 -13.07
CA TYR A 211 -2.94 -12.46 -13.91
C TYR A 211 -3.41 -11.01 -13.83
N VAL A 212 -3.50 -10.44 -12.63
CA VAL A 212 -3.91 -9.03 -12.44
C VAL A 212 -2.92 -8.10 -13.15
N TYR A 213 -1.61 -8.31 -12.98
CA TYR A 213 -0.61 -7.48 -13.65
C TYR A 213 -0.69 -7.59 -15.18
N ASP A 214 -0.76 -8.80 -15.73
CA ASP A 214 -0.79 -9.03 -17.18
C ASP A 214 -2.08 -8.50 -17.81
N ARG A 215 -3.22 -8.67 -17.13
CA ARG A 215 -4.52 -8.30 -17.66
C ARG A 215 -4.75 -6.79 -17.65
N PHE A 216 -4.26 -6.09 -16.62
CA PHE A 216 -4.51 -4.66 -16.41
C PHE A 216 -3.28 -3.78 -16.73
N GLY A 217 -2.11 -4.38 -16.92
CA GLY A 217 -0.83 -3.71 -17.13
C GLY A 217 -0.23 -3.05 -15.87
N ARG A 218 -0.86 -3.27 -14.71
CA ARG A 218 -0.49 -2.69 -13.41
C ARG A 218 -1.00 -3.56 -12.29
N PHE A 219 -0.40 -3.41 -11.10
CA PHE A 219 -0.83 -4.10 -9.89
C PHE A 219 -0.78 -3.13 -8.70
N PRO A 220 -1.89 -2.89 -7.99
CA PRO A 220 -3.26 -3.36 -8.25
C PRO A 220 -3.88 -2.88 -9.57
N ALA A 221 -4.98 -3.50 -9.98
CA ALA A 221 -5.69 -3.25 -11.25
C ALA A 221 -6.46 -1.93 -11.26
N THR A 222 -7.32 -1.71 -10.25
CA THR A 222 -8.31 -0.62 -10.26
C THR A 222 -8.05 0.46 -9.22
N VAL A 223 -7.09 0.24 -8.32
CA VAL A 223 -6.64 1.19 -7.30
C VAL A 223 -5.14 1.51 -7.45
N PRO A 224 -4.63 2.63 -6.89
CA PRO A 224 -3.21 3.01 -7.00
C PRO A 224 -2.24 1.94 -6.48
N THR A 225 -1.05 1.82 -7.08
CA THR A 225 0.06 1.01 -6.52
C THR A 225 0.69 1.66 -5.30
N MET A 226 0.90 2.99 -5.34
CA MET A 226 1.30 3.78 -4.19
C MET A 226 0.16 4.72 -3.79
N PHE A 227 -0.18 4.73 -2.51
CA PHE A 227 -1.33 5.46 -2.01
C PHE A 227 -0.95 6.47 -0.92
N THR A 228 -1.40 7.70 -1.09
CA THR A 228 -1.35 8.76 -0.09
C THR A 228 -2.62 9.59 -0.20
N ARG A 229 -3.12 10.11 0.92
CA ARG A 229 -4.38 10.87 0.93
C ARG A 229 -4.54 11.80 2.12
N ILE A 230 -4.17 11.31 3.31
CA ILE A 230 -4.21 12.04 4.56
C ILE A 230 -2.79 12.52 4.90
N TYR A 231 -2.68 13.78 5.29
CA TYR A 231 -1.41 14.43 5.64
C TYR A 231 -1.50 15.00 7.05
N LEU A 232 -0.35 15.08 7.72
CA LEU A 232 -0.22 15.74 9.01
C LEU A 232 0.67 16.96 8.83
N GLN A 233 0.17 18.14 9.18
CA GLN A 233 0.99 19.35 9.24
C GLN A 233 1.24 19.73 10.69
N ALA A 234 2.49 20.01 11.01
CA ALA A 234 2.96 20.49 12.30
C ALA A 234 3.44 21.94 12.17
N GLN A 235 3.17 22.76 13.17
CA GLN A 235 3.60 24.15 13.22
C GLN A 235 3.62 24.67 14.66
N HIS A 236 4.36 25.75 14.90
CA HIS A 236 4.22 26.49 16.15
C HIS A 236 2.89 27.25 16.15
N LEU A 237 2.20 27.24 17.28
CA LEU A 237 1.03 28.09 17.49
C LEU A 237 1.49 29.54 17.68
N ASP A 238 0.83 30.46 16.99
CA ASP A 238 0.96 31.89 17.26
C ASP A 238 0.07 32.23 18.46
N THR A 239 0.63 32.13 19.66
CA THR A 239 -0.11 32.40 20.90
C THR A 239 -0.57 33.85 21.01
N ASP A 240 0.20 34.79 20.45
CA ASP A 240 -0.09 36.23 20.49
C ASP A 240 -1.36 36.59 19.71
N PHE A 241 -1.81 35.75 18.78
CA PHE A 241 -3.10 35.92 18.10
C PHE A 241 -4.30 35.58 19.01
N TYR A 242 -4.11 34.69 19.99
CA TYR A 242 -5.18 34.15 20.84
C TYR A 242 -5.26 34.81 22.22
N ASP A 243 -4.15 35.39 22.71
CA ASP A 243 -4.06 36.12 23.97
C ASP A 243 -4.50 37.59 23.83
#